data_AF-M8A742-F1
#
_entry.id   AF-M8A742-F1
#
_cell.length_a   1.000
_cell.length_b   1.000
_cell.length_c   1.000
_cell.angle_alpha   90.00
_cell.angle_beta   90.00
_cell.angle_gamma   90.00
#
_symmetry.space_group_name_H-M   'P 1'
#
loop_
_entity.id
_entity.type
_entity.pdbx_description
1 polymer ?
#
loop_
_entity_poly.entity_id
_entity_poly.type
_entity_poly.pdbx_seq_one_letter_code
_entity_poly.pdbx_strand_id
1 'polypeptide(L)' 'MDYEPTKFCSLCGRKAARWISGSPANPGRRYYSCVDNQHGFIEWHEGPTTPFIRDLLGDLRDKVWMRLLLLFSPMR' A
#
# COMPACT_ATOMS: atom_id res chain seq x y z
N MET A 1 10.70 -12.63 6.33
CA MET A 1 10.41 -11.42 5.53
C MET A 1 11.49 -11.35 4.49
N ASP A 2 11.22 -11.87 3.29
CA ASP A 2 12.29 -12.39 2.42
C ASP A 2 12.36 -11.62 1.08
N TYR A 3 11.72 -10.46 1.01
CA TYR A 3 11.76 -9.59 -0.16
C TYR A 3 13.09 -8.83 -0.28
N GLU A 4 13.60 -8.69 -1.50
CA GLU A 4 14.76 -7.87 -1.88
C GLU A 4 14.34 -6.59 -2.62
N PRO A 5 15.06 -5.46 -2.47
CA PRO A 5 16.18 -5.25 -1.56
C PRO A 5 15.73 -5.26 -0.10
N THR A 6 16.59 -5.75 0.78
CA THR A 6 16.41 -5.61 2.23
C THR A 6 16.58 -4.14 2.65
N LYS A 7 15.57 -3.60 3.35
CA LYS A 7 15.58 -2.24 3.91
C LYS A 7 15.49 -2.32 5.44
N PHE A 8 16.25 -1.49 6.14
CA PHE A 8 16.28 -1.43 7.59
C PHE A 8 15.72 -0.11 8.08
N CYS A 9 14.97 -0.14 9.20
CA CYS A 9 14.57 1.08 9.87
C CYS A 9 15.81 1.78 10.44
N SER A 10 16.01 3.05 10.10
CA SER A 10 17.17 3.84 10.56
C SER A 10 17.22 4.04 12.08
N LEU A 11 16.07 3.97 12.77
CA LEU A 11 15.99 4.19 14.22
C LEU A 11 16.24 2.93 15.05
N CYS A 12 15.80 1.76 14.59
CA CYS A 12 15.90 0.51 15.38
C CYS A 12 16.70 -0.61 14.72
N GLY A 13 17.20 -0.42 13.49
CA GLY A 13 18.01 -1.39 12.76
C GLY A 13 17.29 -2.68 12.34
N ARG A 14 16.00 -2.85 12.66
CA ARG A 14 15.21 -4.02 12.26
C ARG A 14 14.80 -3.95 10.78
N LYS A 15 14.71 -5.11 10.13
CA LYS A 15 14.24 -5.22 8.74
C LYS A 15 12.81 -4.66 8.63
N ALA A 16 12.63 -3.69 7.74
CA ALA A 16 11.36 -3.07 7.46
C ALA A 16 10.47 -4.00 6.62
N ALA A 17 9.18 -4.02 6.93
CA ALA A 17 8.19 -4.75 6.15
C ALA A 17 7.86 -4.00 4.87
N ARG A 18 7.64 -4.73 3.77
CA ARG A 18 7.16 -4.17 2.51
C ARG A 18 5.64 -4.31 2.44
N TRP A 19 4.97 -3.19 2.30
CA TRP A 19 3.52 -3.05 2.25
C TRP A 19 3.06 -2.58 0.88
N ILE A 20 1.77 -2.75 0.61
CA ILE A 20 1.07 -2.20 -0.54
C ILE A 20 0.11 -1.13 -0.02
N SER A 21 0.23 0.10 -0.53
CA SER A 21 -0.61 1.20 -0.09
C SER A 21 -2.04 1.05 -0.62
N GLY A 22 -3.01 1.13 0.30
CA GLY A 22 -4.43 1.25 -0.04
C GLY A 22 -4.89 2.69 -0.24
N SER A 23 -4.01 3.69 -0.09
CA SER A 23 -4.40 5.11 -0.14
C SER A 23 -4.91 5.52 -1.53
N PRO A 24 -5.88 6.44 -1.63
CA PRO A 24 -6.31 6.99 -2.92
C PRO A 24 -5.19 7.71 -3.68
N ALA A 25 -4.24 8.31 -2.95
CA ALA A 25 -3.13 9.06 -3.55
C ALA A 25 -2.04 8.17 -4.15
N ASN A 26 -1.85 6.96 -3.60
CA ASN A 26 -0.82 6.01 -4.03
C ASN A 26 -1.38 4.56 -4.10
N PRO A 27 -2.46 4.31 -4.85
CA PRO A 27 -3.12 3.01 -4.84
C PRO A 27 -2.18 1.94 -5.40
N GLY A 28 -2.03 0.83 -4.67
CA GLY A 28 -1.21 -0.30 -5.10
C GLY A 28 0.31 -0.08 -5.02
N ARG A 29 0.78 1.12 -4.67
CA ARG A 29 2.21 1.43 -4.62
C ARG A 29 2.86 0.81 -3.39
N ARG A 30 4.06 0.25 -3.57
CA ARG A 30 4.77 -0.46 -2.51
C ARG A 30 5.65 0.47 -1.69
N TYR A 31 5.65 0.28 -0.38
CA TYR A 31 6.50 1.03 0.56
C TYR A 31 7.05 0.14 1.65
N TYR A 32 8.14 0.56 2.27
CA TYR A 32 8.71 -0.04 3.46
C TYR A 32 8.27 0.72 4.69
N SER A 33 7.91 0.03 5.76
CA SER A 33 7.74 0.65 7.07
C SER A 33 8.36 -0.17 8.19
N CYS A 34 8.70 0.52 9.28
CA CYS A 34 9.12 -0.15 10.50
C CYS A 34 7.95 -0.99 11.04
N VAL A 35 8.27 -2.13 11.66
CA VAL A 35 7.31 -2.95 12.40
C VAL A 35 6.77 -2.23 13.65
N ASP A 36 7.53 -1.26 14.15
CA ASP A 36 7.13 -0.35 15.21
C ASP A 36 6.64 0.95 14.58
N ASN A 37 5.33 1.21 14.72
CA ASN A 37 4.66 2.35 14.11
C ASN A 37 5.11 3.70 14.71
N GLN A 38 5.70 3.72 15.92
CA GLN A 38 6.14 4.95 16.56
C GLN A 38 7.36 5.57 15.87
N HIS A 39 8.15 4.77 15.15
CA HIS A 39 9.35 5.23 14.47
C HIS A 39 9.08 6.06 13.21
N GLY A 40 7.86 6.06 12.67
CA GLY A 40 7.49 6.87 11.50
C GLY A 40 8.29 6.59 10.22
N PHE A 41 9.12 5.55 10.19
CA PHE A 41 9.93 5.19 9.02
C PHE A 41 9.02 4.74 7.88
N ILE A 42 9.03 5.49 6.77
CA ILE A 42 8.34 5.17 5.52
C ILE A 42 9.27 5.49 4.35
N GLU A 43 9.52 4.50 3.49
CA GLU A 43 10.29 4.67 2.26
C GLU A 43 9.55 4.02 1.10
N TRP A 44 9.34 4.75 0.00
CA TRP A 44 8.68 4.17 -1.18
C TRP A 44 9.63 3.24 -1.93
N HIS A 45 9.15 2.07 -2.33
CA HIS A 45 9.96 1.11 -3.07
C HIS A 45 10.17 1.52 -4.52
N GLU A 46 9.14 2.11 -5.12
CA GLU A 46 9.09 2.53 -6.52
C GLU A 46 8.89 4.05 -6.57
N GLY A 47 9.22 4.68 -7.70
CA GLY A 47 8.87 6.08 -7.95
C GLY A 47 7.35 6.33 -7.94
N PRO A 48 6.91 7.61 -7.93
CA PRO A 48 5.49 7.93 -8.03
C PRO A 48 4.92 7.41 -9.34
N THR A 49 3.68 6.94 -9.32
CA THR A 49 2.94 6.59 -10.54
C THR A 49 2.50 7.86 -11.25
N THR A 50 2.28 7.77 -12.57
CA THR A 50 1.66 8.87 -13.30
C THR A 50 0.22 9.09 -12.81
N PRO A 51 -0.35 10.31 -12.99
CA PRO A 51 -1.74 10.58 -12.63
C PRO A 51 -2.72 9.60 -13.27
N PHE A 52 -2.52 9.28 -14.56
CA PHE A 52 -3.34 8.30 -15.27
C PHE A 52 -3.34 6.93 -14.60
N ILE A 53 -2.17 6.39 -14.23
CA ILE A 53 -2.08 5.08 -13.58
C ILE A 53 -2.69 5.12 -12.17
N ARG A 54 -2.46 6.21 -11.42
CA ARG A 54 -3.08 6.40 -10.10
C ARG A 54 -4.61 6.33 -10.21
N ASP A 55 -5.18 7.09 -11.14
CA ASP A 55 -6.63 7.20 -11.30
C ASP A 55 -7.22 5.87 -11.81
N LEU A 56 -6.60 5.25 -12.82
CA LEU A 56 -7.00 3.94 -13.33
C LEU A 56 -7.02 2.86 -12.23
N LEU A 57 -5.97 2.77 -11.41
CA LEU A 57 -5.90 1.80 -10.32
C LEU A 57 -6.95 2.08 -9.24
N GLY A 58 -7.23 3.36 -8.97
CA GLY A 58 -8.32 3.80 -8.10
C GLY A 58 -9.69 3.34 -8.61
N ASP A 59 -9.99 3.65 -9.87
CA ASP A 59 -11.26 3.31 -10.51
C ASP A 59 -11.49 1.79 -10.56
N LEU A 60 -10.45 1.03 -10.92
CA LEU A 60 -10.53 -0.44 -10.96
C LEU A 60 -10.78 -1.03 -9.58
N ARG A 61 -10.08 -0.53 -8.56
CA ARG A 61 -10.33 -0.94 -7.17
C ARG A 61 -11.77 -0.62 -6.80
N ASP A 62 -12.24 0.58 -7.04
CA ASP A 62 -13.58 1.00 -6.64
C ASP A 62 -14.66 0.15 -7.34
N LYS A 63 -14.46 -0.24 -8.61
CA LYS A 63 -15.36 -1.21 -9.30
C LYS A 63 -15.39 -2.59 -8.63
N VAL A 64 -14.24 -3.12 -8.22
CA VAL A 64 -14.16 -4.42 -7.51
C VAL A 64 -14.82 -4.32 -6.14
N TRP A 65 -14.57 -3.23 -5.41
CA TRP A 65 -15.10 -3.02 -4.07
C TRP A 65 -16.61 -2.74 -4.07
N MET A 66 -17.11 -1.94 -5.02
CA MET A 66 -18.55 -1.77 -5.24
C MET A 66 -19.23 -3.10 -5.55
N ARG A 67 -18.58 -3.96 -6.36
CA ARG A 67 -19.13 -5.29 -6.66
C ARG A 67 -19.14 -6.20 -5.44
N LEU A 68 -18.12 -6.14 -4.59
CA LEU A 68 -18.11 -6.86 -3.30
C LEU A 68 -19.22 -6.35 -2.39
N LEU A 69 -19.44 -5.04 -2.29
CA LEU A 69 -20.55 -4.48 -1.52
C LEU A 69 -21.93 -4.89 -2.06
N LEU A 70 -22.10 -5.04 -3.38
CA LEU A 70 -23.35 -5.53 -3.97
C LEU A 70 -23.59 -7.03 -3.73
N LEU A 71 -22.52 -7.84 -3.65
CA LEU A 71 -22.60 -9.28 -3.40
C LEU A 71 -22.72 -9.63 -1.92
N PHE A 72 -22.23 -8.77 -1.02
CA PHE A 72 -22.23 -8.95 0.43
C PHE A 72 -23.09 -7.93 1.17
N SER A 73 -23.91 -7.14 0.48
CA SER A 73 -25.01 -6.43 1.14
C SER A 73 -25.95 -7.48 1.70
N PRO A 74 -26.19 -7.54 3.03
CA PRO A 74 -27.28 -8.35 3.52
C PRO A 74 -28.55 -7.78 2.88
N MET A 75 -29.42 -8.66 2.37
CA MET A 75 -30.79 -8.29 2.05
C MET A 75 -31.31 -7.45 3.22
N ARG A 76 -31.74 -6.23 2.88
CA ARG A 76 -32.38 -5.30 3.79
C ARG A 76 -33.59 -5.92 4.46
#